data_AF-A0A2E7U1R9-F1
#
_entry.id   AF-A0A2E7U1R9-F1
#
_cell.length_a   1.000
_cell.length_b   1.000
_cell.length_c   1.000
_cell.angle_alpha   90.00
_cell.angle_beta   90.00
_cell.angle_gamma   90.00
#
_symmetry.space_group_name_H-M   'P 1'
#
loop_
_entity.id
_entity.type
_entity.pdbx_description
1 polymer ?
#
loop_
_entity_poly.entity_id
_entity_poly.type
_entity_poly.pdbx_seq_one_letter_code
_entity_poly.pdbx_strand_id
1 'polypeptide(L)'
;MTSSLKKILLGGLITGFGTGLGWSVFVYVSSYDQVFNGRELALSLILPLLVALATWKRVGVQRRVLLPIAYLTLFTPLLGIGAGGANILQMTIAGAFGGIFWASPFVLYTLVRRYLY
;
A
#
# COMPACT_ATOMS: atom_id res chain seq x y z
N MET A 1 12.04 -22.74 -1.22
CA MET A 1 11.53 -22.78 0.17
C MET A 1 11.09 -21.41 0.72
N THR A 2 11.88 -20.34 0.54
CA THR A 2 11.58 -18.96 0.98
C THR A 2 10.94 -18.06 -0.10
N SER A 3 10.94 -18.51 -1.36
CA SER A 3 10.52 -17.72 -2.53
C SER A 3 9.10 -17.15 -2.41
N SER A 4 8.09 -17.92 -1.98
CA SER A 4 6.70 -17.42 -1.90
C SER A 4 6.51 -16.38 -0.79
N LEU A 5 7.04 -16.62 0.41
CA LEU A 5 6.96 -15.66 1.53
C LEU A 5 7.75 -14.38 1.21
N LYS A 6 8.96 -14.53 0.65
CA LYS A 6 9.77 -13.40 0.17
C LYS A 6 9.04 -12.60 -0.90
N LYS A 7 8.33 -13.26 -1.83
CA LYS A 7 7.50 -12.59 -2.83
C LYS A 7 6.35 -11.81 -2.19
N ILE A 8 5.66 -12.36 -1.19
CA ILE A 8 4.57 -11.65 -0.49
C ILE A 8 5.13 -10.44 0.26
N LEU A 9 6.24 -10.56 0.98
CA LEU A 9 6.88 -9.44 1.67
C LEU A 9 7.38 -8.38 0.70
N LEU A 10 8.06 -8.77 -0.38
CA LEU A 10 8.53 -7.86 -1.42
C LEU A 10 7.35 -7.18 -2.14
N GLY A 11 6.30 -7.95 -2.44
CA GLY A 11 5.07 -7.44 -3.02
C GLY A 11 4.38 -6.44 -2.10
N GLY A 12 4.33 -6.72 -0.80
CA GLY A 12 3.82 -5.81 0.22
C GLY A 12 4.64 -4.53 0.30
N LEU A 13 5.96 -4.63 0.38
CA LEU A 13 6.87 -3.49 0.40
C LEU A 13 6.71 -2.59 -0.85
N ILE A 14 6.75 -3.17 -2.05
CA ILE A 14 6.61 -2.41 -3.31
C ILE A 14 5.22 -1.78 -3.41
N THR A 15 4.17 -2.53 -3.03
CA THR A 15 2.80 -2.04 -3.06
C THR A 15 2.62 -0.89 -2.06
N GLY A 16 3.16 -1.03 -0.85
CA GLY A 16 3.04 -0.01 0.18
C GLY A 16 3.83 1.24 -0.15
N PHE A 17 5.07 1.09 -0.62
CA PHE A 17 5.90 2.19 -1.12
C PHE A 17 5.20 2.93 -2.27
N GLY A 18 4.71 2.19 -3.28
CA GLY A 18 4.03 2.77 -4.43
C GLY A 18 2.72 3.47 -4.04
N THR A 19 1.99 2.93 -3.07
CA THR A 19 0.75 3.55 -2.57
C THR A 19 1.06 4.83 -1.82
N GLY A 20 2.00 4.79 -0.87
CA GLY A 20 2.41 5.97 -0.09
C GLY A 20 2.95 7.08 -0.98
N LEU A 21 3.86 6.76 -1.92
CA LEU A 21 4.41 7.73 -2.87
C LEU A 21 3.34 8.25 -3.83
N GLY A 22 2.66 7.36 -4.54
CA GLY A 22 1.71 7.72 -5.59
C GLY A 22 0.58 8.58 -5.05
N TRP A 23 0.03 8.20 -3.89
CA TRP A 23 -1.04 8.95 -3.26
C TRP A 23 -0.58 10.33 -2.79
N SER A 24 0.59 10.43 -2.15
CA SER A 24 1.12 11.71 -1.67
C SER A 24 1.42 12.69 -2.81
N VAL A 25 1.95 12.19 -3.92
CA VAL A 25 2.16 13.00 -5.14
C VAL A 25 0.81 13.46 -5.71
N PHE A 26 -0.20 12.60 -5.73
CA PHE A 26 -1.53 12.98 -6.19
C PHE A 26 -2.16 14.07 -5.35
N VAL A 27 -2.08 13.97 -4.02
CA VAL A 27 -2.55 15.03 -3.12
C VAL A 27 -1.79 16.33 -3.38
N TYR A 28 -0.46 16.26 -3.49
CA TYR A 28 0.38 17.43 -3.75
C TYR A 28 0.02 18.16 -5.06
N VAL A 29 -0.31 17.40 -6.12
CA VAL A 29 -0.67 17.97 -7.43
C VAL A 29 -2.14 18.40 -7.51
N SER A 30 -3.04 17.68 -6.85
CA SER A 30 -4.49 17.86 -7.02
C SER A 30 -5.10 18.84 -6.01
N SER A 31 -4.56 18.94 -4.79
CA SER A 31 -5.12 19.78 -3.72
C SER A 31 -4.33 21.08 -3.61
N TYR A 32 -4.65 22.04 -4.49
CA TYR A 32 -4.04 23.37 -4.51
C TYR A 32 -4.36 24.20 -3.25
N ASP A 33 -5.51 23.94 -2.63
CA ASP A 33 -5.99 24.55 -1.39
C ASP A 33 -5.57 23.79 -0.13
N GLN A 34 -4.91 22.64 -0.28
CA GLN A 34 -4.53 21.71 0.80
C GLN A 34 -5.71 21.19 1.64
N VAL A 35 -6.96 21.36 1.17
CA VAL A 35 -8.16 20.85 1.84
C VAL A 35 -8.61 19.59 1.12
N PHE A 36 -8.09 18.44 1.54
CA PHE A 36 -8.41 17.16 0.93
C PHE A 36 -9.88 16.80 1.11
N ASN A 37 -10.68 16.97 0.04
CA ASN A 37 -12.12 16.78 0.10
C ASN A 37 -12.54 15.33 -0.27
N GLY A 38 -13.82 15.00 -0.05
CA GLY A 38 -14.34 13.66 -0.34
C GLY A 38 -14.28 13.25 -1.82
N ARG A 39 -14.29 14.21 -2.76
CA ARG A 39 -14.16 13.94 -4.20
C ARG A 39 -12.72 13.60 -4.57
N GLU A 40 -11.75 14.35 -4.05
CA GLU A 40 -10.32 14.07 -4.19
C GLU A 40 -9.95 12.73 -3.57
N LEU A 41 -10.52 12.41 -2.40
CA LEU A 41 -10.40 11.09 -1.79
C LEU A 41 -10.93 10.01 -2.75
N ALA A 42 -12.15 10.13 -3.26
CA ALA A 42 -12.76 9.15 -4.15
C ALA A 42 -11.93 8.94 -5.43
N LEU A 43 -11.42 10.00 -6.04
CA LEU A 43 -10.54 9.93 -7.20
C LEU A 43 -9.21 9.25 -6.87
N SER A 44 -8.63 9.57 -5.71
CA SER A 44 -7.34 9.02 -5.27
C SER A 44 -7.36 7.50 -5.01
N LEU A 45 -8.54 6.89 -4.79
CA LEU A 45 -8.71 5.44 -4.61
C LEU A 45 -8.30 4.62 -5.83
N ILE A 46 -8.18 5.25 -7.00
CA ILE A 46 -7.64 4.60 -8.20
C ILE A 46 -6.14 4.29 -8.04
N LEU A 47 -5.41 5.02 -7.20
CA LEU A 47 -3.96 4.85 -7.06
C LEU A 47 -3.56 3.55 -6.37
N PRO A 48 -4.11 3.19 -5.19
CA PRO A 48 -3.88 1.86 -4.61
C PRO A 48 -4.20 0.74 -5.59
N LEU A 49 -5.28 0.88 -6.39
CA LEU A 49 -5.64 -0.10 -7.42
C LEU A 49 -4.55 -0.24 -8.49
N LEU A 50 -4.12 0.87 -9.08
CA LEU A 50 -3.09 0.87 -10.12
C LEU A 50 -1.76 0.31 -9.60
N VAL A 51 -1.36 0.67 -8.38
CA VAL A 51 -0.15 0.18 -7.74
C VAL A 51 -0.22 -1.33 -7.48
N ALA A 52 -1.35 -1.83 -6.97
CA ALA A 52 -1.55 -3.27 -6.74
C ALA A 52 -1.48 -4.06 -8.06
N LEU A 53 -2.10 -3.56 -9.12
CA LEU A 53 -2.10 -4.21 -10.44
C LEU A 53 -0.70 -4.20 -11.08
N ALA A 54 0.03 -3.08 -10.97
CA ALA A 54 1.40 -2.97 -11.44
C ALA A 54 2.34 -3.92 -10.68
N THR A 55 2.20 -3.97 -9.35
CA THR A 55 3.01 -4.84 -8.50
C THR A 55 2.72 -6.31 -8.74
N TRP A 56 1.46 -6.67 -8.94
CA TRP A 56 1.06 -8.03 -9.31
C TRP A 56 1.74 -8.50 -10.60
N LYS A 57 1.69 -7.67 -11.66
CA LYS A 57 2.33 -8.00 -12.94
C LYS A 57 3.84 -8.21 -12.82
N ARG A 58 4.50 -7.52 -11.89
CA ARG A 58 5.97 -7.59 -11.71
C ARG A 58 6.44 -8.68 -10.76
N VAL A 59 5.76 -8.85 -9.61
CA VAL A 59 6.22 -9.73 -8.51
C VAL A 59 5.59 -11.13 -8.59
N GLY A 60 4.47 -11.27 -9.30
CA GLY A 60 3.77 -12.55 -9.45
C GLY A 60 3.02 -13.02 -8.19
N VAL A 61 2.73 -12.11 -7.24
CA VAL A 61 1.88 -12.38 -6.07
C VAL A 61 0.42 -12.14 -6.44
N GLN A 62 -0.47 -13.06 -6.08
CA GLN A 62 -1.89 -12.98 -6.45
C GLN A 62 -2.52 -11.61 -6.14
N ARG A 63 -3.32 -11.09 -7.07
CA ARG A 63 -4.06 -9.81 -6.91
C ARG A 63 -4.88 -9.77 -5.62
N ARG A 64 -5.45 -10.92 -5.21
CA ARG A 64 -6.24 -11.08 -3.98
C ARG A 64 -5.47 -10.78 -2.69
N VAL A 65 -4.13 -10.84 -2.74
CA VAL A 65 -3.25 -10.47 -1.63
C VAL A 65 -2.84 -9.01 -1.73
N LEU A 66 -2.42 -8.55 -2.92
CA LEU A 66 -1.87 -7.20 -3.09
C LEU A 66 -2.93 -6.09 -3.03
N LEU A 67 -4.16 -6.35 -3.48
CA LEU A 67 -5.24 -5.35 -3.43
C LEU A 67 -5.58 -4.94 -1.99
N PRO A 68 -5.87 -5.87 -1.05
CA PRO A 68 -6.04 -5.51 0.35
C PRO A 68 -4.85 -4.76 0.92
N ILE A 69 -3.61 -5.18 0.63
CA ILE A 69 -2.41 -4.51 1.12
C ILE A 69 -2.34 -3.06 0.64
N ALA A 70 -2.64 -2.79 -0.64
CA ALA A 70 -2.62 -1.43 -1.18
C ALA A 70 -3.65 -0.54 -0.48
N TYR A 71 -4.91 -0.98 -0.40
CA TYR A 71 -5.97 -0.20 0.22
C TYR A 71 -5.79 -0.04 1.73
N LEU A 72 -5.30 -1.06 2.43
CA LEU A 72 -5.00 -0.94 3.86
C LEU A 72 -3.78 -0.04 4.11
N THR A 73 -2.79 -0.02 3.21
CA THR A 73 -1.68 0.92 3.30
C THR A 73 -2.12 2.37 3.13
N LEU A 74 -3.19 2.63 2.37
CA LEU A 74 -3.73 3.98 2.19
C LEU A 74 -4.15 4.63 3.52
N PHE A 75 -4.48 3.86 4.55
CA PHE A 75 -4.75 4.42 5.88
C PHE A 75 -3.56 5.20 6.44
N THR A 76 -2.33 4.79 6.11
CA THR A 76 -1.13 5.46 6.62
C THR A 76 -1.04 6.93 6.20
N PRO A 77 -1.13 7.28 4.90
CA PRO A 77 -1.11 8.69 4.51
C PRO A 77 -2.37 9.46 4.92
N LEU A 78 -3.53 8.80 5.05
CA LEU A 78 -4.73 9.43 5.60
C LEU A 78 -4.53 9.86 7.07
N LEU A 79 -3.91 9.00 7.88
CA LEU A 79 -3.54 9.33 9.25
C LEU A 79 -2.55 10.49 9.31
N GLY A 80 -1.57 10.53 8.39
CA GLY A 80 -0.60 11.61 8.36
C GLY A 80 -1.22 12.97 7.99
N ILE A 81 -2.22 13.03 7.10
CA ILE A 81 -3.01 14.26 6.89
C ILE A 81 -3.78 14.62 8.16
N GLY A 82 -4.49 13.65 8.76
CA GLY A 82 -5.26 13.86 9.99
C GLY A 82 -4.43 14.33 11.19
N ALA A 83 -3.14 13.99 11.23
CA ALA A 83 -2.20 14.37 12.29
C ALA A 83 -1.59 15.77 12.12
N GLY A 84 -2.07 16.58 11.18
CA GLY A 84 -1.55 17.93 10.90
C GLY A 84 -0.64 18.02 9.68
N GLY A 85 -0.62 16.98 8.85
CA GLY A 85 0.15 16.92 7.61
C GLY A 85 1.46 16.14 7.76
N ALA A 86 1.79 15.33 6.75
CA ALA A 86 3.10 14.72 6.61
C ALA A 86 3.61 14.92 5.18
N ASN A 87 4.92 15.09 5.02
CA ASN A 87 5.49 15.32 3.70
C ASN A 87 5.54 14.03 2.87
N ILE A 88 5.75 14.18 1.56
CA ILE A 88 5.76 13.06 0.60
C ILE A 88 6.74 11.96 1.02
N LEU A 89 7.91 12.32 1.55
CA LEU A 89 8.93 11.37 1.97
C LEU A 89 8.48 10.56 3.20
N GLN A 90 7.90 11.22 4.21
CA GLN A 90 7.34 10.56 5.39
C GLN A 90 6.21 9.60 5.00
N MET A 91 5.29 10.03 4.14
CA MET A 91 4.19 9.17 3.66
C MET A 91 4.68 7.99 2.82
N THR A 92 5.73 8.19 2.03
CA THR A 92 6.33 7.12 1.22
C THR A 92 6.97 6.06 2.12
N ILE A 93 7.75 6.47 3.12
CA ILE A 93 8.39 5.57 4.08
C ILE A 93 7.34 4.87 4.93
N ALA A 94 6.36 5.61 5.46
CA ALA A 94 5.29 5.05 6.26
C ALA A 94 4.41 4.09 5.42
N GLY A 95 4.19 4.40 4.14
CA GLY A 95 3.55 3.50 3.18
C GLY A 95 4.34 2.20 2.99
N ALA A 96 5.67 2.27 2.85
CA ALA A 96 6.51 1.09 2.76
C ALA A 96 6.38 0.18 4.01
N PHE A 97 6.42 0.77 5.21
CA PHE A 97 6.19 0.03 6.46
C PHE A 97 4.77 -0.53 6.55
N GLY A 98 3.76 0.26 6.18
CA GLY A 98 2.36 -0.19 6.11
C GLY A 98 2.20 -1.39 5.18
N GLY A 99 2.84 -1.37 4.01
CA GLY A 99 2.81 -2.48 3.05
C GLY A 99 3.41 -3.77 3.61
N ILE A 100 4.51 -3.68 4.36
CA ILE A 100 5.09 -4.84 5.07
C ILE A 100 4.15 -5.30 6.19
N PHE A 101 3.63 -4.37 6.99
CA PHE A 101 2.74 -4.68 8.10
C PHE A 101 1.49 -5.43 7.62
N TRP A 102 0.84 -4.93 6.57
CA TRP A 102 -0.35 -5.56 5.98
C TRP A 102 -0.05 -6.82 5.17
N ALA A 103 1.21 -7.06 4.79
CA ALA A 103 1.62 -8.36 4.24
C ALA A 103 1.68 -9.46 5.31
N SER A 104 1.85 -9.10 6.60
CA SER A 104 2.05 -10.06 7.68
C SER A 104 0.92 -11.10 7.85
N PRO A 105 -0.39 -10.77 7.76
CA PRO A 105 -1.45 -11.77 7.90
C PRO A 105 -1.41 -12.81 6.77
N PHE A 106 -1.02 -12.39 5.56
CA PHE A 106 -0.90 -13.29 4.41
C PHE A 106 0.33 -14.20 4.50
N VAL A 107 1.44 -13.67 5.02
CA VAL A 107 2.64 -14.44 5.32
C VAL A 107 2.32 -15.50 6.38
N LEU A 108 1.67 -15.11 7.48
CA LEU A 108 1.27 -16.00 8.57
C LEU A 108 0.29 -17.07 8.07
N TYR A 109 -0.74 -16.69 7.31
CA TYR A 109 -1.68 -17.64 6.71
C TYR A 109 -0.97 -18.67 5.84
N THR A 110 -0.01 -18.23 5.02
CA THR A 110 0.78 -19.13 4.15
C THR A 110 1.68 -20.06 4.96
N LEU A 111 2.25 -19.57 6.07
CA LEU A 111 3.03 -20.39 6.99
C LEU A 111 2.16 -21.45 7.68
N VAL A 112 1.06 -21.04 8.30
CA VAL A 112 0.14 -21.93 9.02
C VAL A 112 -0.43 -23.00 8.10
N ARG A 113 -0.90 -22.61 6.92
CA ARG A 113 -1.45 -23.56 5.94
C ARG A 113 -0.43 -24.61 5.52
N ARG A 114 0.86 -24.26 5.47
CA ARG A 114 1.94 -25.19 5.12
C ARG A 114 2.37 -26.12 6.26
N TYR A 115 2.16 -25.70 7.51
CA TYR A 115 2.45 -26.55 8.66
C TYR A 115 1.33 -27.55 8.95
N LEU A 116 0.08 -27.19 8.64
CA LEU A 116 -1.10 -28.01 8.93
C LEU A 116 -1.51 -28.96 7.79
N TYR A 117 -1.06 -28.72 6.56
CA TYR A 117 -1.36 -29.50 5.36
C TYR A 117 -0.08 -29.75 4.54
#